data_AF-A0A7W1IRW4-F1
#
_entry.id   AF-A0A7W1IRW4-F1
#
_cell.length_a   1.000
_cell.length_b   1.000
_cell.length_c   1.000
_cell.angle_alpha   90.00
_cell.angle_beta   90.00
_cell.angle_gamma   90.00
#
_symmetry.space_group_name_H-M   'P 1'
#
loop_
_entity.id
_entity.type
_entity.pdbx_description
1 polymer ?
#
loop_
_entity_poly.entity_id
_entity_poly.type
_entity_poly.pdbx_seq_one_letter_code
_entity_poly.pdbx_strand_id
1 'polypeptide(L)'
;GGLTVPGRAYEIARQGLALRLPEIDADAGALGLAAFGRYVSGCGGNESTRSQVAQLARMLPEVDAAGRVDPLGWFFATLAMREAGGAPWTAWSTALRERLLPVFVLSDGRAHVPAERVRFAASAGGDVFATSVAIIDLQAPYRYIPLAR
;
A
#
# COMPACT_ATOMS: atom_id res chain seq x y z
N GLY A 1 32.07 7.40 -0.40
CA GLY A 1 31.72 6.24 0.44
C GLY A 1 30.85 5.32 -0.37
N GLY A 2 31.43 4.30 -1.00
CA GLY A 2 30.69 3.32 -1.79
C GLY A 2 30.52 2.05 -0.96
N LEU A 3 29.35 1.86 -0.38
CA LEU A 3 28.99 0.57 0.21
C LEU A 3 28.86 -0.44 -0.92
N THR A 4 29.87 -1.29 -1.07
CA THR A 4 29.85 -2.41 -2.00
C THR A 4 29.00 -3.51 -1.38
N VAL A 5 27.79 -3.69 -1.91
CA VAL A 5 26.91 -4.78 -1.47
C VAL A 5 27.55 -6.10 -1.90
N PRO A 6 27.80 -7.05 -0.98
CA PRO A 6 28.36 -8.35 -1.32
C PRO A 6 27.47 -9.05 -2.34
N GLY A 7 28.07 -9.62 -3.40
CA GLY A 7 27.33 -10.23 -4.52
C GLY A 7 26.29 -11.28 -4.08
N ARG A 8 26.59 -12.02 -3.00
CA ARG A 8 25.66 -12.97 -2.38
C ARG A 8 24.42 -12.31 -1.76
N ALA A 9 24.57 -11.12 -1.16
CA ALA A 9 23.43 -10.37 -0.62
C ALA A 9 22.55 -9.80 -1.75
N TYR A 10 23.18 -9.39 -2.86
CA TYR A 10 22.47 -8.98 -4.07
C TYR A 10 21.72 -10.16 -4.72
N GLU A 11 22.34 -11.34 -4.81
CA GLU A 11 21.70 -12.54 -5.36
C GLU A 11 20.56 -13.05 -4.49
N ILE A 12 20.71 -13.04 -3.15
CA ILE A 12 19.64 -13.39 -2.22
C ILE A 12 18.48 -12.40 -2.33
N ALA A 13 18.75 -11.09 -2.44
CA ALA A 13 17.71 -10.09 -2.65
C ALA A 13 17.00 -10.28 -4.01
N ARG A 14 17.76 -10.58 -5.07
CA ARG A 14 17.25 -10.87 -6.42
C ARG A 14 16.43 -12.16 -6.48
N GLN A 15 16.81 -13.18 -5.72
CA GLN A 15 16.06 -14.44 -5.60
C GLN A 15 14.82 -14.28 -4.71
N GLY A 16 14.90 -13.45 -3.65
CA GLY A 16 13.76 -13.11 -2.78
C GLY A 16 12.71 -12.22 -3.46
N LEU A 17 13.12 -11.38 -4.42
CA LEU A 17 12.23 -10.63 -5.32
C LEU A 17 11.40 -11.53 -6.24
N ALA A 18 11.79 -12.80 -6.40
CA ALA A 18 11.09 -13.81 -7.18
C ALA A 18 10.21 -14.75 -6.33
N LEU A 19 9.96 -14.41 -5.06
CA LEU A 19 8.80 -14.99 -4.37
C LEU A 19 7.58 -14.66 -5.23
N ARG A 20 6.91 -15.69 -5.76
CA ARG A 20 5.61 -15.51 -6.40
C ARG A 20 4.74 -14.78 -5.40
N LEU A 21 4.43 -13.52 -5.69
CA LEU A 21 3.26 -12.89 -5.11
C LEU A 21 2.10 -13.85 -5.36
N PRO A 22 1.24 -14.11 -4.35
CA PRO A 22 0.11 -15.01 -4.50
C PRO A 22 -0.60 -14.73 -5.83
N GLU A 23 -0.87 -15.77 -6.62
CA GLU A 23 -1.75 -15.67 -7.79
C GLU A 23 -3.16 -15.34 -7.28
N ILE A 24 -3.39 -14.06 -7.04
CA ILE A 24 -4.67 -13.50 -6.66
C ILE A 24 -4.94 -12.42 -7.68
N ASP A 25 -6.11 -12.55 -8.34
CA ASP A 25 -6.79 -11.55 -9.16
C ASP A 25 -6.21 -10.16 -8.95
N ALA A 26 -5.77 -9.51 -10.03
CA ALA A 26 -5.16 -8.17 -10.04
C ALA A 26 -5.49 -7.39 -8.77
N ASP A 27 -4.66 -7.54 -7.73
CA ASP A 27 -4.90 -6.88 -6.45
C ASP A 27 -4.36 -5.46 -6.60
N ALA A 28 -5.05 -4.50 -6.00
CA ALA A 28 -4.71 -3.09 -6.13
C ALA A 28 -3.23 -2.85 -5.82
N GLY A 29 -2.64 -3.62 -4.90
CA GLY A 29 -1.21 -3.58 -4.58
C GLY A 29 -0.27 -3.84 -5.76
N ALA A 30 -0.52 -4.85 -6.59
CA ALA A 30 0.35 -5.19 -7.71
C ALA A 30 0.29 -4.13 -8.82
N LEU A 31 -0.92 -3.68 -9.15
CA LEU A 31 -1.13 -2.61 -10.11
C LEU A 31 -0.59 -1.27 -9.57
N GLY A 32 -0.77 -1.02 -8.28
CA GLY A 32 -0.22 0.11 -7.55
C GLY A 32 1.30 0.14 -7.57
N LEU A 33 1.95 -1.00 -7.35
CA LEU A 33 3.40 -1.11 -7.41
C LEU A 33 3.93 -0.78 -8.81
N ALA A 34 3.26 -1.31 -9.85
CA ALA A 34 3.61 -1.00 -11.23
C ALA A 34 3.46 0.50 -11.53
N ALA A 35 2.33 1.11 -11.16
CA ALA A 35 2.08 2.54 -11.37
C ALA A 35 3.05 3.42 -10.59
N PHE A 36 3.29 3.12 -9.31
CA PHE A 36 4.23 3.86 -8.47
C PHE A 36 5.67 3.76 -9.00
N GLY A 37 6.11 2.58 -9.43
CA GLY A 37 7.42 2.41 -10.07
C GLY A 37 7.61 3.28 -11.31
N ARG A 38 6.53 3.52 -12.08
CA ARG A 38 6.55 4.44 -13.22
C ARG A 38 6.66 5.90 -12.80
N TYR A 39 6.00 6.31 -11.72
CA TYR A 39 6.18 7.65 -11.14
C TYR A 39 7.63 7.86 -10.69
N VAL A 40 8.20 6.90 -9.95
CA VAL A 40 9.61 6.93 -9.50
C VAL A 40 10.58 7.00 -10.68
N SER A 41 10.25 6.38 -11.81
CA SER A 41 11.06 6.38 -13.03
C SER A 41 10.81 7.60 -13.95
N GLY A 42 10.05 8.61 -13.51
CA GLY A 42 9.75 9.81 -14.30
C GLY A 42 8.76 9.59 -15.46
N CYS A 43 8.10 8.44 -15.52
CA CYS A 43 7.12 8.08 -16.55
C CYS A 43 5.67 8.40 -16.13
N GLY A 44 5.47 9.27 -15.12
CA GLY A 44 4.17 9.63 -14.58
C GLY A 44 3.19 10.20 -15.61
N GLY A 45 3.72 10.96 -16.58
CA GLY A 45 2.92 11.60 -17.65
C GLY A 45 2.56 10.69 -18.84
N ASN A 46 2.92 9.41 -18.82
CA ASN A 46 2.66 8.51 -19.94
C ASN A 46 1.20 7.99 -19.93
N GLU A 47 0.65 7.71 -21.12
CA GLU A 47 -0.71 7.18 -21.28
C GLU A 47 -0.92 5.86 -20.53
N SER A 48 0.08 4.97 -20.55
CA SER A 48 0.04 3.72 -19.80
C SER A 48 -0.06 3.94 -18.29
N THR A 49 0.61 4.96 -17.74
CA THR A 49 0.50 5.30 -16.32
C THR A 49 -0.90 5.82 -15.99
N ARG A 50 -1.45 6.71 -16.85
CA ARG A 50 -2.84 7.19 -16.71
C ARG A 50 -3.86 6.06 -16.74
N SER A 51 -3.68 5.09 -17.65
CA SER A 51 -4.55 3.92 -17.74
C SER A 51 -4.51 3.06 -16.47
N GLN A 52 -3.32 2.84 -15.91
CA GLN A 52 -3.18 2.11 -14.63
C GLN A 52 -3.85 2.84 -13.47
N VAL A 53 -3.67 4.17 -13.36
CA VAL A 53 -4.34 4.99 -12.34
C VAL A 53 -5.86 4.94 -12.51
N ALA A 54 -6.37 5.02 -13.73
CA ALA A 54 -7.81 4.92 -14.00
C ALA A 54 -8.38 3.53 -13.64
N GLN A 55 -7.58 2.47 -13.80
CA GLN A 55 -7.95 1.14 -13.33
C GLN A 55 -7.95 1.05 -11.79
N LEU A 56 -6.92 1.56 -11.12
CA LEU A 56 -6.86 1.63 -9.64
C LEU A 56 -8.02 2.42 -9.04
N ALA A 57 -8.47 3.50 -9.71
CA ALA A 57 -9.61 4.30 -9.26
C ALA A 57 -10.92 3.51 -9.20
N ARG A 58 -11.01 2.34 -9.86
CA ARG A 58 -12.16 1.42 -9.80
C ARG A 58 -11.98 0.31 -8.75
N MET A 59 -10.84 0.26 -8.07
CA MET A 59 -10.44 -0.77 -7.13
C MET A 59 -10.23 -0.17 -5.73
N LEU A 60 -11.20 0.62 -5.28
CA LEU A 60 -11.10 1.31 -3.99
C LEU A 60 -10.93 0.33 -2.83
N PRO A 61 -10.29 0.74 -1.72
CA PRO A 61 -10.18 -0.07 -0.51
C PRO A 61 -11.54 -0.61 -0.03
N GLU A 62 -11.63 -1.93 0.08
CA GLU A 62 -12.85 -2.65 0.47
C GLU A 62 -12.52 -3.76 1.46
N VAL A 63 -13.45 -4.08 2.37
CA VAL A 63 -13.25 -5.18 3.31
C VAL A 63 -13.47 -6.53 2.65
N ASP A 64 -12.77 -7.57 3.14
CA ASP A 64 -13.02 -8.93 2.68
C ASP A 64 -14.36 -9.49 3.22
N ALA A 65 -14.73 -10.70 2.79
CA ALA A 65 -15.97 -11.36 3.22
C ALA A 65 -16.05 -11.59 4.75
N ALA A 66 -14.93 -11.57 5.46
CA ALA A 66 -14.86 -11.66 6.91
C ALA A 66 -14.85 -10.27 7.59
N GLY A 67 -15.02 -9.19 6.83
CA GLY A 67 -15.01 -7.82 7.33
C GLY A 67 -13.62 -7.28 7.67
N ARG A 68 -12.55 -7.89 7.15
CA ARG A 68 -11.16 -7.47 7.42
C ARG A 68 -10.67 -6.50 6.36
N VAL A 69 -9.87 -5.54 6.78
CA VAL A 69 -9.15 -4.62 5.89
C VAL A 69 -7.83 -5.25 5.43
N ASP A 70 -7.30 -4.78 4.30
CA ASP A 70 -6.00 -5.21 3.77
C ASP A 70 -5.05 -4.02 3.49
N PRO A 71 -4.67 -3.26 4.53
CA PRO A 71 -3.75 -2.12 4.39
C PRO A 71 -2.44 -2.49 3.67
N LEU A 72 -1.85 -3.65 3.99
CA LEU A 72 -0.62 -4.07 3.30
C LEU A 72 -0.84 -4.28 1.79
N GLY A 73 -1.95 -4.91 1.41
CA GLY A 73 -2.33 -5.06 0.00
C GLY A 73 -2.58 -3.73 -0.70
N TRP A 74 -3.05 -2.70 0.02
CA TRP A 74 -3.36 -1.39 -0.56
C TRP A 74 -2.18 -0.43 -0.63
N PHE A 75 -1.12 -0.66 0.14
CA PHE A 75 -0.06 0.33 0.37
C PHE A 75 0.54 0.91 -0.93
N PHE A 76 0.93 0.07 -1.89
CA PHE A 76 1.50 0.59 -3.14
C PHE A 76 0.46 1.29 -4.03
N ALA A 77 -0.81 0.89 -3.97
CA ALA A 77 -1.87 1.63 -4.64
C ALA A 77 -2.07 3.00 -3.98
N THR A 78 -2.02 3.08 -2.65
CA THR A 78 -2.06 4.34 -1.92
C THR A 78 -0.95 5.29 -2.37
N LEU A 79 0.29 4.80 -2.51
CA LEU A 79 1.40 5.61 -3.02
C LEU A 79 1.19 6.05 -4.47
N ALA A 80 0.78 5.14 -5.36
CA ALA A 80 0.52 5.48 -6.77
C ALA A 80 -0.60 6.53 -6.91
N MET A 81 -1.69 6.37 -6.18
CA MET A 81 -2.81 7.30 -6.19
C MET A 81 -2.42 8.65 -5.58
N ARG A 82 -1.54 8.65 -4.57
CA ARG A 82 -1.00 9.88 -3.98
C ARG A 82 -0.19 10.69 -4.99
N GLU A 83 0.65 10.03 -5.79
CA GLU A 83 1.41 10.64 -6.88
C GLU A 83 0.52 11.12 -8.03
N ALA A 84 -0.55 10.38 -8.35
CA ALA A 84 -1.53 10.81 -9.33
C ALA A 84 -2.27 12.09 -8.91
N GLY A 85 -2.51 12.26 -7.61
CA GLY A 85 -3.18 13.44 -7.07
C GLY A 85 -4.62 13.61 -7.59
N GLY A 86 -5.11 14.84 -7.52
CA GLY A 86 -6.42 15.22 -8.08
C GLY A 86 -7.61 14.41 -7.56
N ALA A 87 -8.62 14.24 -8.41
CA ALA A 87 -9.84 13.49 -8.07
C ALA A 87 -9.59 12.00 -7.75
N PRO A 88 -8.73 11.26 -8.49
CA PRO A 88 -8.41 9.88 -8.14
C PRO A 88 -7.87 9.73 -6.72
N TRP A 89 -6.93 10.60 -6.32
CA TRP A 89 -6.40 10.60 -4.95
C TRP A 89 -7.47 10.90 -3.90
N THR A 90 -8.32 11.89 -4.14
CA THR A 90 -9.38 12.26 -3.19
C THR A 90 -10.35 11.11 -2.96
N ALA A 91 -10.74 10.39 -4.01
CA ALA A 91 -11.59 9.21 -3.89
C ALA A 91 -10.89 8.09 -3.10
N TRP A 92 -9.65 7.76 -3.48
CA TRP A 92 -8.86 6.71 -2.80
C TRP A 92 -8.65 7.00 -1.32
N SER A 93 -8.14 8.19 -0.99
CA SER A 93 -7.85 8.58 0.39
C SER A 93 -9.11 8.69 1.26
N THR A 94 -10.27 8.94 0.67
CA THR A 94 -11.55 8.92 1.38
C THR A 94 -11.95 7.49 1.71
N ALA A 95 -12.00 6.60 0.72
CA ALA A 95 -12.29 5.18 0.95
C ALA A 95 -11.32 4.53 1.94
N LEU A 96 -10.01 4.82 1.80
CA LEU A 96 -8.97 4.32 2.71
C LEU A 96 -9.26 4.71 4.17
N ARG A 97 -9.59 5.98 4.45
CA ARG A 97 -9.90 6.46 5.80
C ARG A 97 -11.20 5.86 6.34
N GLU A 98 -12.22 5.76 5.49
CA GLU A 98 -13.51 5.16 5.86
C GLU A 98 -13.39 3.68 6.22
N ARG A 99 -12.44 2.95 5.61
CA ARG A 99 -12.17 1.55 5.97
C ARG A 99 -11.23 1.41 7.15
N LEU A 100 -10.17 2.22 7.25
CA LEU A 100 -9.13 2.05 8.27
C LEU A 100 -9.46 2.70 9.62
N LEU A 101 -10.14 3.84 9.67
CA LEU A 101 -10.41 4.50 10.96
C LEU A 101 -11.31 3.66 11.89
N PRO A 102 -12.38 2.99 11.41
CA PRO A 102 -13.25 2.19 12.28
C PRO A 102 -12.61 0.93 12.86
N VAL A 103 -11.46 0.47 12.34
CA VAL A 103 -10.78 -0.73 12.88
C VAL A 103 -9.89 -0.42 14.09
N PHE A 104 -9.64 0.85 14.39
CA PHE A 104 -8.93 1.24 15.60
C PHE A 104 -9.82 1.08 16.83
N VAL A 105 -9.27 0.48 17.87
CA VAL A 105 -9.86 0.42 19.20
C VAL A 105 -9.03 1.27 20.15
N LEU A 106 -9.70 1.90 21.12
CA LEU A 106 -9.06 2.70 22.16
C LEU A 106 -9.07 1.93 23.46
N SER A 107 -7.89 1.65 24.01
CA SER A 107 -7.70 0.97 25.30
C SER A 107 -6.56 1.65 26.06
N ASP A 108 -6.76 1.94 27.35
CA ASP A 108 -5.75 2.57 28.21
C ASP A 108 -5.13 3.85 27.62
N GLY A 109 -5.96 4.66 26.95
CA GLY A 109 -5.54 5.90 26.29
C GLY A 109 -4.68 5.71 25.04
N ARG A 110 -4.60 4.48 24.50
CA ARG A 110 -3.84 4.15 23.29
C ARG A 110 -4.75 3.57 22.22
N ALA A 111 -4.63 4.09 21.00
CA ALA A 111 -5.31 3.54 19.83
C ALA A 111 -4.45 2.44 19.20
N HIS A 112 -5.05 1.28 18.91
CA HIS A 112 -4.40 0.19 18.18
C HIS A 112 -5.40 -0.53 17.29
N VAL A 113 -4.92 -1.37 16.37
CA VAL A 113 -5.75 -2.19 15.50
C VAL A 113 -5.58 -3.66 15.91
N PRO A 114 -6.66 -4.36 16.32
CA PRO A 114 -6.60 -5.78 16.63
C PRO A 114 -6.26 -6.63 15.39
N ALA A 115 -5.45 -7.67 15.57
CA ALA A 115 -4.97 -8.51 14.49
C ALA A 115 -6.10 -9.17 13.68
N GLU A 116 -7.22 -9.52 14.31
CA GLU A 116 -8.35 -10.14 13.63
C GLU A 116 -9.05 -9.22 12.63
N ARG A 117 -8.85 -7.90 12.73
CA ARG A 117 -9.42 -6.89 11.81
C ARG A 117 -8.61 -6.71 10.53
N VAL A 118 -7.37 -7.22 10.48
CA VAL A 118 -6.44 -7.02 9.38
C VAL A 118 -6.06 -8.35 8.76
N ARG A 119 -6.14 -8.43 7.43
CA ARG A 119 -5.74 -9.62 6.68
C ARG A 119 -4.27 -9.95 6.95
N PHE A 120 -3.98 -11.23 7.20
CA PHE A 120 -2.64 -11.77 7.49
C PHE A 120 -1.94 -11.31 8.78
N ALA A 121 -2.52 -10.40 9.57
CA ALA A 121 -1.84 -9.84 10.73
C ALA A 121 -1.55 -10.88 11.82
N ALA A 122 -2.47 -11.81 12.07
CA ALA A 122 -2.29 -12.88 13.07
C ALA A 122 -1.00 -13.71 12.84
N SER A 123 -0.64 -13.95 11.58
CA SER A 123 0.59 -14.68 11.21
C SER A 123 1.83 -13.80 11.04
N ALA A 124 1.68 -12.48 10.96
CA ALA A 124 2.74 -11.53 10.59
C ALA A 124 3.27 -10.67 11.75
N GLY A 125 2.69 -10.80 12.95
CA GLY A 125 3.12 -10.04 14.14
C GLY A 125 1.98 -9.48 15.01
N GLY A 126 0.75 -9.93 14.77
CA GLY A 126 -0.41 -9.58 15.59
C GLY A 126 -0.78 -8.09 15.52
N ASP A 127 -1.25 -7.55 16.63
CA ASP A 127 -1.76 -6.18 16.75
C ASP A 127 -0.72 -5.12 16.39
N VAL A 128 0.57 -5.39 16.69
CA VAL A 128 1.68 -4.49 16.33
C VAL A 128 1.79 -4.37 14.82
N PHE A 129 1.75 -5.50 14.11
CA PHE A 129 1.78 -5.50 12.65
C PHE A 129 0.55 -4.79 12.10
N ALA A 130 -0.66 -5.18 12.53
CA ALA A 130 -1.93 -4.60 12.12
C ALA A 130 -1.96 -3.07 12.28
N THR A 131 -1.54 -2.60 13.46
CA THR A 131 -1.47 -1.16 13.77
C THR A 131 -0.46 -0.46 12.87
N SER A 132 0.71 -1.05 12.67
CA SER A 132 1.78 -0.45 11.86
C SER A 132 1.36 -0.24 10.41
N VAL A 133 0.75 -1.26 9.80
CA VAL A 133 0.31 -1.18 8.40
C VAL A 133 -0.90 -0.26 8.22
N ALA A 134 -1.83 -0.20 9.18
CA ALA A 134 -2.91 0.77 9.12
C ALA A 134 -2.39 2.22 9.24
N ILE A 135 -1.42 2.46 10.12
CA ILE A 135 -0.84 3.80 10.32
C ILE A 135 -0.05 4.23 9.08
N ILE A 136 0.78 3.37 8.48
CA ILE A 136 1.61 3.79 7.33
C ILE A 136 0.77 4.25 6.14
N ASP A 137 -0.36 3.60 5.88
CA ASP A 137 -1.35 4.03 4.87
C ASP A 137 -2.01 5.36 5.23
N LEU A 138 -2.46 5.53 6.48
CA LEU A 138 -3.05 6.79 6.96
C LEU A 138 -2.04 7.95 6.98
N GLN A 139 -0.74 7.67 7.05
CA GLN A 139 0.33 8.67 7.00
C GLN A 139 0.71 9.06 5.57
N ALA A 140 0.27 8.32 4.54
CA ALA A 140 0.60 8.62 3.16
C ALA A 140 0.25 10.06 2.69
N PRO A 141 -0.89 10.66 3.11
CA PRO A 141 -1.20 12.06 2.79
C PRO A 141 -0.19 13.07 3.36
N TYR A 142 0.41 12.76 4.52
CA TYR A 142 1.19 13.71 5.32
C TYR A 142 2.70 13.56 5.14
N ARG A 143 3.16 12.33 4.85
CA ARG A 143 4.58 11.97 4.92
C ARG A 143 5.30 12.04 3.57
N TYR A 144 4.58 11.83 2.48
CA TYR A 144 5.18 11.78 1.14
C TYR A 144 4.98 13.13 0.42
N ILE A 145 6.09 13.79 0.13
CA ILE A 145 6.16 14.91 -0.80
C ILE A 145 6.00 14.33 -2.21
N PRO A 146 5.09 14.85 -3.05
CA PRO A 146 4.92 14.36 -4.42
C PRO A 146 6.25 14.36 -5.18
N LEU A 147 6.56 13.24 -5.84
CA LEU A 147 7.80 13.04 -6.59
C LEU A 147 7.77 13.79 -7.93
N ALA A 148 6.59 13.96 -8.52
CA ALA A 148 6.39 14.76 -9.71
C ALA A 148 5.85 16.16 -9.34
N ARG A 149 6.69 17.18 -9.49
CA ARG A 149 6.29 18.59 -9.63
C ARG A 149 6.79 19.11 -10.96
#